data_AF-A0A094FAR6-F1
#
_entry.id   AF-A0A094FAR6-F1
#
_cell.length_a   1.000
_cell.length_b   1.000
_cell.length_c   1.000
_cell.angle_alpha   90.00
_cell.angle_beta   90.00
_cell.angle_gamma   90.00
#
_symmetry.space_group_name_H-M   'P 1'
#
loop_
_entity.id
_entity.type
_entity.pdbx_description
1 polymer ?
#
loop_
_entity_poly.entity_id
_entity_poly.type
_entity_poly.pdbx_seq_one_letter_code
_entity_poly.pdbx_strand_id
1 'polypeptide(L)'
;ITDIPVPAIVEQANGEATIETYTVEFNRDGTPDTGHVVGRLPSGERFLANHADEATLSQLAGNEEPVGRRGWVRNEDGRNLFSFENKAKL
;
A
#
# COMPACT_ATOMS: atom_id res chain seq x y z
N ILE A 1 -6.06 26.89 12.91
CA ILE A 1 -6.31 25.43 13.09
C ILE A 1 -4.93 24.80 13.21
N THR A 2 -4.50 24.45 14.41
CA THR A 2 -3.12 23.98 14.68
C THR A 2 -3.09 22.69 15.49
N ASP A 3 -4.25 22.09 15.76
CA ASP A 3 -4.40 20.92 16.63
C ASP A 3 -5.14 19.79 15.89
N ILE A 4 -4.65 19.44 14.70
CA ILE A 4 -5.09 18.22 13.99
C ILE A 4 -4.07 17.15 14.32
N PRO A 5 -4.45 16.07 15.02
CA PRO A 5 -3.55 14.97 15.33
C PRO A 5 -2.92 14.41 14.06
N VAL A 6 -1.59 14.39 13.99
CA VAL A 6 -0.86 13.79 12.87
C VAL A 6 -0.70 12.30 13.15
N PRO A 7 -1.18 11.42 12.26
CA PRO A 7 -0.94 9.99 12.37
C PRO A 7 0.55 9.67 12.47
N ALA A 8 0.91 8.83 13.44
CA ALA A 8 2.27 8.32 13.56
C ALA A 8 2.66 7.52 12.31
N ILE A 9 3.97 7.45 12.03
CA ILE A 9 4.52 6.68 10.92
C ILE A 9 5.20 5.45 11.49
N VAL A 10 5.00 4.30 10.86
CA VAL A 10 5.68 3.04 11.18
C VAL A 10 6.54 2.61 9.99
N GLU A 11 7.83 2.35 10.24
CA GLU A 11 8.77 1.93 9.20
C GLU A 11 8.56 0.46 8.79
N GLN A 12 8.28 -0.40 9.76
CA GLN A 12 8.07 -1.83 9.56
C GLN A 12 6.61 -2.21 9.81
N ALA A 13 5.79 -2.11 8.76
CA ALA A 13 4.37 -2.38 8.85
C ALA A 13 4.07 -3.86 8.54
N ASN A 14 3.24 -4.49 9.37
CA ASN A 14 2.81 -5.88 9.19
C ASN A 14 1.34 -6.04 9.58
N GLY A 15 0.57 -6.77 8.76
CA GLY A 15 -0.83 -7.11 9.04
C GLY A 15 -1.82 -6.46 8.08
N GLU A 16 -3.09 -6.41 8.49
CA GLU A 16 -4.15 -5.78 7.71
C GLU A 16 -3.92 -4.26 7.60
N ALA A 17 -4.31 -3.69 6.46
CA ALA A 17 -4.19 -2.26 6.20
C ALA A 17 -5.27 -1.77 5.23
N THR A 18 -5.51 -0.46 5.26
CA THR A 18 -6.39 0.24 4.31
C THR A 18 -5.57 1.23 3.50
N ILE A 19 -5.79 1.30 2.18
CA ILE A 19 -5.15 2.30 1.31
C ILE A 19 -5.71 3.69 1.64
N GLU A 20 -4.83 4.63 1.99
CA GLU A 20 -5.18 6.03 2.20
C GLU A 20 -4.96 6.85 0.92
N THR A 21 -3.85 6.61 0.22
CA THR A 21 -3.58 7.12 -1.12
C THR A 21 -2.58 6.21 -1.83
N TYR A 22 -2.50 6.31 -3.14
CA TYR A 22 -1.60 5.51 -3.95
C TYR A 22 -1.21 6.29 -5.21
N THR A 23 -0.13 5.85 -5.84
CA THR A 23 0.22 6.23 -7.21
C THR A 23 0.87 5.05 -7.90
N VAL A 24 0.83 5.03 -9.23
CA VAL A 24 1.48 4.02 -10.06
C VAL A 24 2.41 4.73 -11.03
N GLU A 25 3.68 4.34 -11.01
CA GLU A 25 4.63 4.69 -12.04
C GLU A 25 4.39 3.80 -13.27
N PHE A 26 4.36 4.42 -14.44
CA PHE A 26 4.19 3.73 -15.72
C PHE A 26 5.44 3.90 -16.59
N ASN A 27 5.81 2.82 -17.28
CA ASN A 27 6.83 2.83 -18.30
C ASN A 27 6.40 3.68 -19.52
N ARG A 28 7.36 4.01 -20.38
CA ARG A 28 7.11 4.79 -21.61
C ARG A 28 6.18 4.09 -22.60
N ASP A 29 6.10 2.77 -22.56
CA ASP A 29 5.18 1.95 -23.36
C ASP A 29 3.77 1.86 -22.77
N GLY A 30 3.53 2.52 -21.62
CA GLY A 30 2.26 2.53 -20.92
C GLY A 30 2.02 1.33 -20.02
N THR A 31 3.00 0.43 -19.84
CA THR A 31 2.88 -0.67 -18.87
C THR A 31 3.09 -0.18 -17.43
N PRO A 32 2.31 -0.66 -16.44
CA PRO A 32 2.57 -0.37 -15.04
C PRO A 32 3.94 -0.90 -14.62
N ASP A 33 4.71 -0.10 -13.89
CA ASP A 33 6.03 -0.48 -13.40
C ASP A 33 6.03 -0.66 -11.87
N THR A 34 5.77 0.43 -11.15
CA THR A 34 5.87 0.43 -9.68
C THR A 34 4.68 1.11 -9.02
N GLY A 35 3.89 0.32 -8.28
CA GLY A 35 2.86 0.82 -7.38
C GLY A 35 3.45 1.29 -6.05
N HIS A 36 2.99 2.45 -5.58
CA HIS A 36 3.31 3.06 -4.29
C HIS A 36 2.02 3.29 -3.51
N VAL A 37 2.00 2.86 -2.25
CA VAL A 37 0.83 2.92 -1.37
C VAL A 37 1.21 3.61 -0.07
N VAL A 38 0.45 4.64 0.31
CA VAL A 38 0.38 5.08 1.69
C VAL A 38 -0.82 4.38 2.30
N GLY A 39 -0.55 3.48 3.24
CA GLY A 39 -1.57 2.70 3.93
C GLY A 39 -1.70 3.10 5.39
N ARG A 40 -2.81 2.70 5.99
CA ARG A 40 -3.11 2.88 7.41
C ARG A 40 -3.37 1.55 8.09
N LEU A 41 -2.68 1.29 9.20
CA LEU A 41 -2.95 0.15 10.07
C LEU A 41 -4.24 0.37 10.89
N PRO A 42 -4.91 -0.67 11.40
CA PRO A 42 -6.08 -0.53 12.27
C PRO A 42 -5.84 0.33 13.52
N SER A 43 -4.60 0.36 14.02
CA SER A 43 -4.15 1.20 15.13
C SER A 43 -3.96 2.68 14.77
N GLY A 44 -4.04 3.01 13.47
CA GLY A 44 -4.09 4.38 12.96
C GLY A 44 -2.78 4.91 12.40
N GLU A 45 -1.66 4.22 12.58
CA GLU A 45 -0.36 4.60 12.01
C GLU A 45 -0.34 4.46 10.49
N ARG A 46 0.41 5.35 9.84
CA ARG A 46 0.68 5.32 8.40
C ARG A 46 1.97 4.57 8.09
N PHE A 47 2.01 3.97 6.92
CA PHE A 47 3.21 3.40 6.34
C PHE A 47 3.27 3.68 4.85
N LEU A 48 4.48 3.62 4.29
CA LEU A 48 4.71 3.57 2.85
C LEU A 48 5.03 2.13 2.46
N ALA A 49 4.44 1.65 1.37
CA ALA A 49 4.71 0.34 0.80
C ALA A 49 4.76 0.39 -0.73
N ASN A 50 5.51 -0.54 -1.33
CA ASN A 50 5.35 -0.88 -2.74
C ASN A 50 4.32 -1.99 -2.91
N HIS A 51 3.89 -2.23 -4.14
CA HIS A 51 3.13 -3.42 -4.47
C HIS A 51 3.95 -4.70 -4.20
N ALA A 52 3.30 -5.75 -3.69
CA ALA A 52 3.95 -7.02 -3.39
C ALA A 52 4.07 -7.95 -4.60
N ASP A 53 3.17 -7.81 -5.58
CA ASP A 53 3.04 -8.70 -6.73
C ASP A 53 2.35 -8.01 -7.92
N GLU A 54 2.48 -8.59 -9.11
CA GLU A 54 1.88 -8.09 -10.35
C GLU A 54 0.35 -8.00 -10.28
N ALA A 55 -0.30 -8.91 -9.53
CA ALA A 55 -1.75 -8.89 -9.36
C ALA A 55 -2.21 -7.65 -8.58
N THR A 56 -1.43 -7.23 -7.59
CA THR A 56 -1.67 -6.01 -6.84
C THR A 56 -1.38 -4.78 -7.70
N LEU A 57 -0.26 -4.77 -8.44
CA LEU A 57 0.05 -3.69 -9.38
C LEU A 57 -1.04 -3.50 -10.43
N SER A 58 -1.54 -4.60 -11.01
CA SER A 58 -2.62 -4.59 -12.00
C SER A 58 -3.92 -4.02 -11.43
N GLN A 59 -4.22 -4.31 -10.17
CA GLN A 59 -5.40 -3.75 -9.49
C GLN A 59 -5.22 -2.27 -9.16
N LEU A 60 -4.02 -1.84 -8.74
CA LEU A 60 -3.71 -0.42 -8.49
C LEU A 60 -3.78 0.40 -9.79
N ALA A 61 -3.35 -0.16 -10.92
CA ALA A 61 -3.38 0.49 -12.24
C ALA A 61 -4.73 0.34 -12.97
N GLY A 62 -5.68 -0.40 -12.39
CA GLY A 62 -6.96 -0.72 -12.99
C GLY A 62 -7.97 0.42 -12.95
N ASN A 63 -9.20 0.12 -13.38
CA ASN A 63 -10.30 1.10 -13.40
C ASN A 63 -11.07 1.20 -12.07
N GLU A 64 -10.76 0.34 -11.10
CA GLU A 64 -11.39 0.34 -9.79
C GLU A 64 -10.64 1.27 -8.84
N GLU A 65 -11.37 2.06 -8.04
CA GLU A 65 -10.76 2.95 -7.04
C GLU A 65 -10.11 2.15 -5.89
N PRO A 66 -8.77 2.21 -5.73
CA PRO A 66 -8.02 1.58 -4.64
C PRO A 66 -8.18 2.25 -3.28
N VAL A 67 -8.39 3.57 -3.21
CA VAL A 67 -8.51 4.29 -1.94
C VAL A 67 -9.67 3.74 -1.11
N GLY A 68 -9.39 3.47 0.17
CA GLY A 68 -10.35 2.87 1.10
C GLY A 68 -10.45 1.35 1.00
N ARG A 69 -9.85 0.70 0.00
CA ARG A 69 -9.79 -0.77 -0.07
C ARG A 69 -8.83 -1.34 0.97
N ARG A 70 -9.19 -2.51 1.48
CA ARG A 70 -8.38 -3.26 2.46
C ARG A 70 -7.42 -4.22 1.76
N GLY A 71 -6.30 -4.48 2.40
CA GLY A 71 -5.33 -5.49 2.01
C GLY A 71 -4.40 -5.82 3.17
N TRP A 72 -3.23 -6.34 2.85
CA TRP A 72 -2.20 -6.75 3.81
C TRP A 72 -0.88 -6.09 3.47
N VAL A 73 -0.19 -5.61 4.49
CA VAL A 73 1.20 -5.16 4.40
C VAL A 73 2.10 -6.13 5.14
N ARG A 74 3.28 -6.36 4.61
CA ARG A 74 4.36 -7.10 5.27
C ARG A 74 5.68 -6.36 5.07
N ASN A 75 6.55 -6.38 6.06
CA ASN A 75 7.91 -5.90 5.90
C ASN A 75 8.81 -7.05 5.42
N GLU A 76 9.61 -6.80 4.38
CA GLU A 76 10.61 -7.71 3.83
C GLU A 76 11.87 -6.91 3.52
N ASP A 77 12.99 -7.28 4.14
CA ASP A 77 14.31 -6.65 3.96
C ASP A 77 14.29 -5.11 4.06
N GLY A 78 13.51 -4.58 5.02
CA GLY A 78 13.40 -3.14 5.26
C GLY A 78 12.45 -2.42 4.30
N ARG A 79 11.70 -3.13 3.46
CA ARG A 79 10.66 -2.58 2.57
C ARG A 79 9.29 -3.13 2.96
N ASN A 80 8.29 -2.26 2.98
CA ASN A 80 6.91 -2.73 3.13
C ASN A 80 6.34 -3.08 1.75
N LEU A 81 5.66 -4.21 1.68
CA LEU A 81 5.01 -4.73 0.50
C LEU A 81 3.51 -4.89 0.79
N PHE A 82 2.67 -4.25 -0.03
CA PHE A 82 1.22 -4.30 0.07
C PHE A 82 0.64 -5.28 -0.95
N SER A 83 -0.33 -6.11 -0.54
CA SER A 83 -1.12 -6.96 -1.42
C SER A 83 -2.61 -6.85 -1.09
N PHE A 84 -3.47 -6.96 -2.10
CA PHE A 84 -4.92 -7.08 -1.88
C PHE A 84 -5.33 -8.46 -1.35
N GLU A 85 -4.44 -9.46 -1.40
CA GLU A 85 -4.69 -10.79 -0.88
C GLU A 85 -3.80 -11.08 0.33
N ASN A 86 -4.29 -11.91 1.25
CA ASN A 86 -3.48 -12.35 2.37
C ASN A 86 -2.46 -13.39 1.92
N LYS A 87 -1.22 -12.94 1.65
CA LYS A 87 -0.10 -13.81 1.24
C LYS A 87 0.70 -14.38 2.42
N ALA A 88 0.28 -14.22 3.68
CA ALA A 88 0.98 -14.76 4.85
C ALA A 88 0.85 -16.30 5.01
N LYS A 89 0.21 -16.98 4.04
CA LYS A 89 0.03 -18.43 3.98
C LYS A 89 0.32 -18.96 2.57
N LEU A 90 1.57 -18.91 2.14
CA LEU A 90 2.08 -19.78 1.07
C LEU A 90 3.46 -20.30 1.50
#